data_AF-A0A7C1TKZ3-F1
#
_entry.id   AF-A0A7C1TKZ3-F1
#
_cell.length_a   1.000
_cell.length_b   1.000
_cell.length_c   1.000
_cell.angle_alpha   90.00
_cell.angle_beta   90.00
_cell.angle_gamma   90.00
#
_symmetry.space_group_name_H-M   'P 1'
#
loop_
_entity.id
_entity.type
_entity.pdbx_description
1 polymer ?
#
loop_
_entity_poly.entity_id
_entity_poly.type
_entity_poly.pdbx_seq_one_letter_code
_entity_poly.pdbx_strand_id
1 'polypeptide(L)'
;MRAEDSRAGLWLERLRQCRTRLEDAHPLVVEGELTRMVGLTIEAAGCQAALGTRCRIHSPGMSPAEAEVVGFGSDHLYLMPTGNLQGIGPNARVEPTGQVYAAPVGRELLGRVIGGNGKPIDCRGKLDASDKMPLNGRMVNPVERQPIDRPLDVGVKAINSLL
;
A
#
# COMPACT_ATOMS: atom_id res chain seq x y z
N MET A 1 -41.67 -8.02 32.60
CA MET A 1 -40.54 -7.07 32.38
C MET A 1 -39.51 -7.78 31.48
N ARG A 2 -39.97 -8.41 30.39
CA ARG A 2 -40.09 -7.98 28.98
C ARG A 2 -38.74 -7.93 28.24
N ALA A 3 -38.45 -9.05 27.56
CA ALA A 3 -37.30 -9.27 26.68
C ALA A 3 -37.22 -8.33 25.44
N GLU A 4 -38.20 -7.43 25.28
CA GLU A 4 -38.30 -6.46 24.19
C GLU A 4 -37.24 -5.34 24.31
N ASP A 5 -36.89 -4.93 25.54
CA ASP A 5 -35.90 -3.86 25.79
C ASP A 5 -34.47 -4.25 25.36
N SER A 6 -34.15 -5.55 25.39
CA SER A 6 -32.83 -6.07 25.00
C SER A 6 -32.60 -5.99 23.49
N ARG A 7 -33.64 -6.25 22.67
CA ARG A 7 -33.53 -6.12 21.21
C ARG A 7 -33.42 -4.66 20.80
N ALA A 8 -34.22 -3.78 21.40
CA ALA A 8 -34.20 -2.35 21.08
C ALA A 8 -32.80 -1.72 21.30
N GLY A 9 -32.13 -2.04 22.40
CA GLY A 9 -30.76 -1.59 22.68
C GLY A 9 -29.73 -2.10 21.65
N LEU A 10 -29.82 -3.37 21.28
CA LEU A 10 -28.96 -3.99 20.25
C LEU A 10 -29.13 -3.35 18.86
N TRP A 11 -30.37 -3.02 18.49
CA TRP A 11 -30.66 -2.33 17.22
C TRP A 11 -30.18 -0.89 17.23
N LEU A 12 -30.35 -0.16 18.35
CA LEU A 12 -29.82 1.19 18.50
C LEU A 12 -28.30 1.24 18.38
N GLU A 13 -27.59 0.28 18.97
CA GLU A 13 -26.13 0.21 18.89
C GLU A 13 -25.65 -0.09 17.46
N ARG A 14 -26.31 -1.02 16.76
CA ARG A 14 -26.03 -1.29 15.35
C ARG A 14 -26.31 -0.08 14.46
N LEU A 15 -27.41 0.63 14.68
CA LEU A 15 -27.75 1.84 13.93
C LEU A 15 -26.76 2.97 14.17
N ARG A 16 -26.26 3.13 15.40
CA ARG A 16 -25.17 4.09 15.70
C ARG A 16 -23.90 3.73 14.93
N GLN A 17 -23.48 2.47 14.93
CA GLN A 17 -22.32 2.02 14.15
C GLN A 17 -22.50 2.26 12.64
N CYS A 18 -23.69 1.99 12.09
CA CYS A 18 -23.98 2.27 10.69
C CYS A 18 -23.96 3.79 10.39
N ARG A 19 -24.44 4.63 11.30
CA ARG A 19 -24.43 6.08 11.13
C ARG A 19 -23.01 6.64 11.14
N THR A 20 -22.15 6.18 12.04
CA THR A 20 -20.73 6.57 12.05
C THR A 20 -20.02 6.17 10.74
N ARG A 21 -20.37 5.02 10.15
CA ARG A 21 -19.86 4.61 8.83
C ARG A 21 -20.36 5.48 7.67
N LEU A 22 -21.51 6.14 7.82
CA LEU A 22 -22.05 7.08 6.83
C LEU A 22 -21.45 8.49 6.97
N GLU A 23 -20.98 8.85 8.17
CA GLU A 23 -20.26 10.11 8.41
C GLU A 23 -18.90 10.14 7.68
N ASP A 24 -18.29 8.96 7.46
CA ASP A 24 -17.18 8.78 6.53
C ASP A 24 -17.69 8.79 5.07
N ALA A 25 -18.03 9.99 4.57
CA ALA A 25 -18.32 10.20 3.17
C ALA A 25 -17.09 9.81 2.33
N HIS A 26 -17.23 8.73 1.55
CA HIS A 26 -16.17 8.32 0.65
C HIS A 26 -16.14 9.30 -0.53
N PRO A 27 -15.00 9.96 -0.79
CA PRO A 27 -14.90 10.85 -1.93
C PRO A 27 -15.12 10.06 -3.21
N LEU A 28 -15.78 10.68 -4.19
CA LEU A 28 -15.84 10.11 -5.54
C LEU A 28 -14.42 10.01 -6.09
N VAL A 29 -13.98 8.80 -6.40
CA VAL A 29 -12.67 8.55 -7.00
C VAL A 29 -12.80 8.78 -8.50
N VAL A 30 -12.01 9.72 -9.03
CA VAL A 30 -11.90 9.92 -10.47
C VAL A 30 -10.96 8.84 -11.02
N GLU A 31 -11.53 7.92 -11.78
CA GLU A 31 -10.80 6.86 -12.44
C GLU A 31 -10.46 7.24 -13.88
N GLY A 32 -9.37 6.67 -14.36
CA GLY A 32 -8.93 6.81 -15.73
C GLY A 32 -9.12 5.52 -16.51
N GLU A 33 -8.63 5.54 -17.73
CA GLU A 33 -8.59 4.39 -18.62
C GLU A 33 -7.18 4.19 -19.16
N LEU A 34 -6.82 2.92 -19.34
CA LEU A 34 -5.57 2.54 -19.97
C LEU A 34 -5.66 2.84 -21.47
N THR A 35 -4.88 3.82 -21.93
CA THR A 35 -4.87 4.24 -23.33
C THR A 35 -3.82 3.49 -24.15
N ARG A 36 -2.67 3.20 -23.54
CA ARG A 36 -1.54 2.57 -24.22
C ARG A 36 -0.68 1.76 -23.27
N MET A 37 -0.02 0.73 -23.81
CA MET A 37 1.03 -0.01 -23.12
C MET A 37 2.20 -0.24 -24.07
N VAL A 38 3.42 0.08 -23.63
CA VAL A 38 4.66 -0.20 -24.35
C VAL A 38 5.65 -0.85 -23.39
N GLY A 39 5.91 -2.14 -23.61
CA GLY A 39 6.71 -2.93 -22.68
C GLY A 39 6.06 -2.99 -21.30
N LEU A 40 6.75 -2.48 -20.28
CA LEU A 40 6.24 -2.38 -18.91
C LEU A 40 5.62 -1.02 -18.58
N THR A 41 5.77 -0.02 -19.45
CA THR A 41 5.21 1.32 -19.19
C THR A 41 3.79 1.38 -19.72
N ILE A 42 2.88 1.78 -18.84
CA ILE A 42 1.45 1.90 -19.12
C ILE A 42 1.07 3.38 -19.11
N GLU A 43 0.29 3.82 -20.08
CA GLU A 43 -0.27 5.17 -20.13
C GLU A 43 -1.75 5.11 -19.74
N ALA A 44 -2.14 6.00 -18.84
CA ALA A 44 -3.53 6.16 -18.41
C ALA A 44 -3.98 7.61 -18.59
N ALA A 45 -5.20 7.82 -19.10
CA ALA A 45 -5.82 9.13 -19.26
C ALA A 45 -7.11 9.24 -18.44
N GLY A 46 -7.61 10.46 -18.22
CA GLY A 46 -8.87 10.69 -17.52
C GLY A 46 -8.79 10.69 -15.99
N CYS A 47 -7.60 10.48 -15.41
CA CYS A 47 -7.37 10.65 -13.97
C CYS A 47 -6.06 11.40 -13.67
N GLN A 48 -5.99 11.97 -12.47
CA GLN A 48 -4.82 12.69 -11.98
C GLN A 48 -4.36 12.08 -10.65
N ALA A 49 -3.04 11.94 -10.50
CA ALA A 49 -2.43 11.41 -9.29
C ALA A 49 -0.98 11.90 -9.18
N ALA A 50 -0.49 12.01 -7.94
CA ALA A 50 0.89 12.41 -7.68
C ALA A 50 1.87 11.27 -7.99
N LEU A 51 3.13 11.62 -8.24
CA LEU A 51 4.22 10.63 -8.34
C LEU A 51 4.25 9.74 -7.09
N GLY A 52 4.50 8.45 -7.31
CA GLY A 52 4.52 7.43 -6.27
C GLY A 52 3.13 6.98 -5.77
N THR A 53 2.05 7.54 -6.32
CA THR A 53 0.69 7.07 -6.02
C THR A 53 0.53 5.66 -6.57
N ARG A 54 -0.02 4.77 -5.74
CA ARG A 54 -0.41 3.42 -6.11
C ARG A 54 -1.72 3.45 -6.87
N CYS A 55 -1.75 2.80 -8.01
CA CYS A 55 -2.90 2.64 -8.89
C CYS A 55 -3.30 1.16 -8.99
N ARG A 56 -4.59 0.91 -9.17
CA ARG A 56 -5.13 -0.41 -9.49
C ARG A 56 -5.68 -0.41 -10.90
N ILE A 57 -5.24 -1.37 -11.70
CA ILE A 57 -5.72 -1.57 -13.06
C ILE A 57 -6.69 -2.75 -13.03
N HIS A 58 -7.94 -2.48 -13.34
CA HIS A 58 -9.01 -3.46 -13.28
C HIS A 58 -9.19 -4.14 -14.63
N SER A 59 -9.27 -5.47 -14.61
CA SER A 59 -9.56 -6.29 -15.79
C SER A 59 -10.71 -7.26 -15.47
N PRO A 60 -11.65 -7.48 -16.40
CA PRO A 60 -12.80 -8.34 -16.15
C PRO A 60 -12.39 -9.75 -15.73
N GLY A 61 -12.92 -10.24 -14.61
CA GLY A 61 -12.69 -11.60 -14.13
C GLY A 61 -11.31 -11.86 -13.50
N MET A 62 -10.49 -10.83 -13.28
CA MET A 62 -9.16 -10.97 -12.68
C MET A 62 -8.98 -10.06 -11.46
N SER A 63 -8.05 -10.43 -10.57
CA SER A 63 -7.63 -9.54 -9.50
C SER A 63 -6.99 -8.28 -10.08
N PRO A 64 -7.24 -7.08 -9.53
CA PRO A 64 -6.62 -5.86 -10.03
C PRO A 64 -5.09 -5.96 -10.02
N ALA A 65 -4.47 -5.52 -11.11
CA ALA A 65 -3.03 -5.37 -11.17
C ALA A 65 -2.63 -4.09 -10.44
N GLU A 66 -1.53 -4.14 -9.70
CA GLU A 66 -1.01 -3.01 -8.94
C GLU A 66 0.09 -2.31 -9.73
N ALA A 67 0.02 -0.99 -9.81
CA ALA A 67 0.99 -0.15 -10.50
C ALA A 67 1.30 1.13 -9.71
N GLU A 68 2.38 1.80 -10.06
CA GLU A 68 2.82 3.06 -9.45
C GLU A 68 2.90 4.16 -10.50
N VAL A 69 2.47 5.37 -10.17
CA VAL A 69 2.71 6.56 -11.00
C VAL A 69 4.19 6.91 -10.97
N VAL A 70 4.89 6.68 -12.08
CA VAL A 70 6.32 6.98 -12.24
C VAL A 70 6.57 8.26 -13.03
N GLY A 71 5.53 8.80 -13.66
CA GLY A 71 5.61 10.03 -14.44
C GLY A 71 4.24 10.54 -14.81
N PHE A 72 4.20 11.76 -15.33
CA PHE A 72 3.03 12.33 -15.97
C PHE A 72 3.49 13.25 -17.10
N GLY A 73 2.66 13.43 -18.12
CA GLY A 73 2.98 14.27 -19.27
C GLY A 73 1.76 14.49 -20.13
N SER A 74 1.62 15.73 -20.64
CA SER A 74 0.44 16.16 -21.39
C SER A 74 -0.85 15.93 -20.59
N ASP A 75 -1.61 14.89 -20.93
CA ASP A 75 -2.87 14.49 -20.30
C ASP A 75 -2.85 13.02 -19.85
N HIS A 76 -1.65 12.47 -19.65
CA HIS A 76 -1.44 11.06 -19.33
C HIS A 76 -0.60 10.89 -18.08
N LEU A 77 -0.94 9.87 -17.29
CA LEU A 77 -0.08 9.30 -16.26
C LEU A 77 0.72 8.13 -16.85
N TYR A 78 2.01 8.08 -16.53
CA TYR A 78 2.87 6.94 -16.82
C TYR A 78 2.93 6.05 -15.59
N LEU A 79 2.50 4.80 -15.73
CA LEU A 79 2.41 3.82 -14.67
C LEU A 79 3.43 2.69 -14.90
N MET A 80 4.04 2.23 -13.81
CA MET A 80 4.89 1.04 -13.79
C MET A 80 4.24 -0.04 -12.93
N PRO A 81 3.97 -1.24 -13.46
CA PRO A 81 3.39 -2.33 -12.70
C PRO A 81 4.38 -2.90 -11.68
N THR A 82 3.85 -3.32 -10.53
CA THR A 82 4.60 -3.96 -9.45
C THR A 82 4.39 -5.48 -9.38
N GLY A 83 3.56 -6.02 -10.29
CA GLY A 83 3.20 -7.44 -10.33
C GLY A 83 2.83 -7.90 -11.74
N ASN A 84 2.06 -8.98 -11.82
CA ASN A 84 1.66 -9.60 -13.09
C ASN A 84 0.65 -8.72 -13.85
N LEU A 85 0.87 -8.55 -15.15
CA LEU A 85 0.05 -7.80 -16.10
C LEU A 85 -0.98 -8.66 -16.86
N GLN A 86 -1.06 -9.95 -16.54
CA GLN A 86 -1.88 -10.88 -17.30
C GLN A 86 -3.36 -10.44 -17.34
N GLY A 87 -3.92 -10.41 -18.55
CA GLY A 87 -5.31 -10.03 -18.79
C GLY A 87 -5.57 -8.52 -18.86
N ILE A 88 -4.55 -7.67 -18.69
CA ILE A 88 -4.69 -6.23 -18.93
C ILE A 88 -4.79 -5.96 -20.44
N GLY A 89 -5.75 -5.13 -20.81
CA GLY A 89 -5.96 -4.68 -22.18
C GLY A 89 -6.33 -3.19 -22.27
N PRO A 90 -6.50 -2.67 -23.49
CA PRO A 90 -6.96 -1.30 -23.72
C PRO A 90 -8.28 -1.01 -23.01
N ASN A 91 -8.47 0.25 -22.61
CA ASN A 91 -9.65 0.75 -21.90
C ASN A 91 -9.90 0.09 -20.53
N ALA A 92 -8.91 -0.63 -19.99
CA ALA A 92 -8.95 -1.10 -18.60
C ALA A 92 -9.08 0.09 -17.65
N ARG A 93 -9.94 -0.02 -16.64
CA ARG A 93 -10.14 1.05 -15.65
C ARG A 93 -8.90 1.17 -14.76
N VAL A 94 -8.45 2.40 -14.54
CA VAL A 94 -7.31 2.74 -13.70
C VAL A 94 -7.81 3.55 -12.51
N GLU A 95 -7.72 2.98 -11.32
CA GLU A 95 -8.13 3.58 -10.06
C GLU A 95 -6.91 4.09 -9.29
N PRO A 96 -6.69 5.41 -9.17
CA PRO A 96 -5.70 5.96 -8.25
C PRO A 96 -6.16 5.76 -6.81
N THR A 97 -5.37 5.05 -6.00
CA THR A 97 -5.80 4.73 -4.62
C THR A 97 -5.60 5.89 -3.64
N GLY A 98 -4.92 6.97 -4.07
CA GLY A 98 -4.52 8.09 -3.21
C GLY A 98 -3.46 7.73 -2.15
N GLN A 99 -2.97 6.50 -2.17
CA GLN A 99 -1.99 5.98 -1.22
C GLN A 99 -0.66 5.75 -1.92
N VAL A 100 0.44 5.98 -1.21
CA VAL A 100 1.77 5.51 -1.61
C VAL A 100 2.00 4.10 -1.08
N TYR A 101 2.99 3.39 -1.61
CA TYR A 101 3.37 2.10 -1.05
C TYR A 101 3.90 2.24 0.38
N ALA A 102 3.45 1.33 1.23
CA ALA A 102 3.86 1.21 2.62
C ALA A 102 4.04 -0.26 2.98
N ALA A 103 5.06 -0.56 3.77
CA ALA A 103 5.36 -1.90 4.26
C ALA A 103 4.84 -2.09 5.70
N PRO A 104 4.39 -3.30 6.06
CA PRO A 104 4.15 -3.63 7.47
C PRO A 104 5.45 -3.56 8.26
N VAL A 105 5.38 -3.03 9.48
CA VAL A 105 6.52 -2.93 10.41
C VAL A 105 6.09 -3.39 11.79
N GLY A 106 7.04 -3.85 12.59
CA GLY A 106 6.76 -4.36 13.94
C GLY A 106 7.57 -5.60 14.29
N ARG A 107 7.36 -6.10 15.51
CA ARG A 107 8.05 -7.29 16.03
C ARG A 107 7.56 -8.58 15.36
N GLU A 108 6.38 -8.53 14.77
CA GLU A 108 5.69 -9.60 14.07
C GLU A 108 6.47 -10.06 12.81
N LEU A 109 7.40 -9.23 12.31
CA LEU A 109 8.28 -9.59 11.21
C LEU A 109 9.47 -10.46 11.63
N LEU A 110 9.81 -10.51 12.93
CA LEU A 110 11.00 -11.25 13.39
C LEU A 110 10.88 -12.74 13.07
N GLY A 111 11.87 -13.28 12.37
CA GLY A 111 11.92 -14.68 11.96
C GLY A 111 11.00 -15.07 10.80
N ARG A 112 10.39 -14.08 10.12
CA ARG A 112 9.58 -14.28 8.91
C ARG A 112 10.40 -14.04 7.64
N VAL A 113 9.98 -14.64 6.53
CA VAL A 113 10.54 -14.34 5.20
C VAL A 113 9.48 -13.60 4.38
N ILE A 114 9.78 -12.35 4.02
CA ILE A 114 8.83 -11.42 3.38
C ILE A 114 9.36 -11.04 1.99
N GLY A 115 8.48 -11.04 0.99
CA GLY A 115 8.81 -10.56 -0.35
C GLY A 115 8.85 -9.03 -0.44
N GLY A 116 9.40 -8.49 -1.54
CA GLY A 116 9.48 -7.03 -1.76
C GLY A 116 8.13 -6.30 -1.80
N ASN A 117 7.03 -7.03 -2.02
CA ASN A 117 5.66 -6.51 -1.95
C ASN A 117 5.05 -6.52 -0.53
N GLY A 118 5.85 -6.84 0.50
CA GLY A 118 5.42 -6.91 1.90
C GLY A 118 4.59 -8.15 2.26
N LYS A 119 4.41 -9.12 1.34
CA LYS A 119 3.67 -10.36 1.61
C LYS A 119 4.61 -11.48 2.08
N PRO A 120 4.21 -12.30 3.06
CA PRO A 120 5.01 -13.45 3.50
C PRO A 120 5.15 -14.50 2.39
N ILE A 121 6.36 -15.05 2.28
CA ILE A 121 6.70 -16.15 1.34
C ILE A 121 7.23 -17.39 2.06
N ASP A 122 7.14 -17.40 3.39
CA ASP A 122 7.59 -18.51 4.26
C ASP A 122 6.51 -19.57 4.55
N CYS A 123 5.33 -19.47 3.91
CA CYS A 123 4.19 -20.36 4.13
C CYS A 123 3.66 -20.41 5.58
N ARG A 124 4.01 -19.46 6.45
CA ARG A 124 3.58 -19.41 7.87
C ARG A 124 2.29 -18.62 8.10
N GLY A 125 1.52 -18.37 7.04
CA GLY A 125 0.30 -17.55 7.10
C GLY A 125 0.59 -16.05 7.05
N LYS A 126 -0.43 -15.25 7.37
CA LYS A 126 -0.39 -13.78 7.26
C LYS A 126 0.53 -13.16 8.34
N LEU A 127 0.87 -11.88 8.14
CA LEU A 127 1.49 -11.05 9.18
C LEU A 127 0.39 -10.31 9.92
N ASP A 128 0.41 -10.38 11.24
CA ASP A 128 -0.50 -9.64 12.11
C ASP A 128 0.11 -8.29 12.56
N ALA A 129 0.85 -7.64 11.66
CA ALA A 129 1.42 -6.32 11.91
C ALA A 129 0.33 -5.24 11.78
N SER A 130 0.10 -4.46 12.84
CA SER A 130 -0.83 -3.33 12.84
C SER A 130 -0.25 -2.11 12.13
N ASP A 131 1.06 -1.93 12.27
CA ASP A 131 1.74 -0.70 11.90
C ASP A 131 2.29 -0.79 10.47
N LYS A 132 2.26 0.36 9.78
CA LYS A 132 2.79 0.49 8.43
C LYS A 132 3.70 1.71 8.34
N MET A 133 4.74 1.58 7.53
CA MET A 133 5.68 2.66 7.24
C MET A 133 5.73 2.88 5.72
N PRO A 134 5.66 4.14 5.24
CA PRO A 134 5.94 4.46 3.85
C PRO A 134 7.30 3.92 3.40
N LEU A 135 7.40 3.43 2.16
CA LEU A 135 8.65 2.85 1.65
C LEU A 135 9.80 3.86 1.56
N ASN A 136 9.50 5.14 1.37
CA ASN A 136 10.47 6.23 1.42
C ASN A 136 10.95 6.56 2.85
N GLY A 137 10.38 5.91 3.87
CA GLY A 137 10.76 6.09 5.26
C GLY A 137 10.44 7.49 5.79
N ARG A 138 11.12 7.87 6.87
CA ARG A 138 11.10 9.22 7.45
C ARG A 138 12.50 9.79 7.33
N MET A 139 12.61 11.04 6.87
CA MET A 139 13.88 11.74 6.93
C MET A 139 14.26 12.00 8.39
N VAL A 140 15.49 11.62 8.76
CA VAL A 140 16.07 11.87 10.08
C VAL A 140 17.10 12.99 9.94
N ASN A 141 16.87 14.11 10.63
CA ASN A 141 17.73 15.28 10.65
C ASN A 141 19.15 14.90 11.15
N PRO A 142 20.22 15.15 10.36
CA PRO A 142 21.59 14.81 10.77
C PRO A 142 22.03 15.45 12.08
N VAL A 143 21.55 16.65 12.42
CA VAL A 143 21.93 17.36 13.66
C VAL A 143 21.32 16.70 14.90
N GLU A 144 20.15 16.06 14.76
CA GLU A 144 19.49 15.32 15.83
C GLU A 144 20.06 13.91 16.02
N ARG A 145 20.95 13.45 15.12
CA ARG A 145 21.56 12.13 15.23
C ARG A 145 22.58 12.11 16.35
N GLN A 146 22.51 11.07 17.17
CA GLN A 146 23.56 10.82 18.17
C GLN A 146 24.85 10.37 17.47
N PRO A 147 26.03 10.90 17.90
CA PRO A 147 27.31 10.38 17.46
C PRO A 147 27.43 8.87 17.72
N ILE A 148 28.11 8.16 16.82
CA ILE A 148 28.38 6.72 17.00
C ILE A 148 29.61 6.58 17.89
N ASP A 149 29.41 6.21 19.16
CA ASP A 149 30.46 6.02 20.16
C ASP A 149 30.61 4.57 20.62
N ARG A 150 29.75 3.67 20.13
CA ARG A 150 29.72 2.25 20.49
C ARG A 150 29.92 1.38 19.25
N PRO A 151 30.87 0.43 19.27
CA PRO A 151 31.04 -0.51 18.16
C PRO A 151 29.86 -1.48 18.05
N LEU A 152 29.46 -1.79 16.82
CA LEU A 152 28.51 -2.86 16.51
C LEU A 152 29.29 -4.13 16.15
N ASP A 153 29.25 -5.12 17.04
CA ASP A 153 29.91 -6.41 16.79
C ASP A 153 29.18 -7.19 15.69
N VAL A 154 29.88 -7.46 14.58
CA VAL A 154 29.35 -8.23 13.44
C VAL A 154 29.72 -9.73 13.49
N GLY A 155 30.50 -10.16 14.49
CA GLY A 155 30.96 -11.54 14.65
C GLY A 155 32.10 -11.97 13.70
N VAL A 156 32.64 -11.05 12.90
CA VAL A 156 33.73 -11.32 11.94
C VAL A 156 35.00 -10.63 12.40
N LYS A 157 35.98 -11.41 12.87
CA LYS A 157 37.24 -10.91 13.46
C LYS A 157 37.93 -9.87 12.57
N ALA A 158 38.10 -10.17 11.28
CA ALA A 158 38.78 -9.28 10.35
C ALA A 158 38.08 -7.91 10.21
N ILE A 159 36.75 -7.85 10.34
CA ILE A 159 36.00 -6.59 10.33
C ILE A 159 36.23 -5.88 11.67
N ASN A 160 35.85 -6.51 12.79
CA ASN A 160 35.93 -5.90 14.13
C ASN A 160 37.33 -5.37 14.53
N SER A 161 38.40 -5.94 13.96
CA SER A 161 39.77 -5.56 14.31
C SER A 161 40.43 -4.59 13.34
N LEU A 162 39.96 -4.51 12.08
CA LEU A 162 40.64 -3.75 11.02
C LEU A 162 39.78 -2.65 10.37
N LEU A 163 38.45 -2.76 10.44
CA LEU A 163 37.48 -1.83 9.85
C LEU A 163 36.62 -1.19 10.95
#